data_AF-A0A158CBN2-F1
#
_entry.id   AF-A0A158CBN2-F1
#
_cell.length_a   1.000
_cell.length_b   1.000
_cell.length_c   1.000
_cell.angle_alpha   90.00
_cell.angle_beta   90.00
_cell.angle_gamma   90.00
#
_symmetry.space_group_name_H-M   'P 1'
#
loop_
_entity.id
_entity.type
_entity.pdbx_description
1 polymer ?
#
loop_
_entity_poly.entity_id
_entity_poly.type
_entity_poly.pdbx_seq_one_letter_code
_entity_poly.pdbx_strand_id
1 'polypeptide(L)'
;MMLCVVSGLIGSTDVFKNINMTLFWVVLFLVVPYAVLFFGDFYAPVNPWTGLVTVIEMLTRKNFSGRASYPNRLGHFPGLVLYMSLIALELFGHVKPLGLSVALVVYSLVMTVGSWIYGKETWIAHAEVFGILCRLVGMMSVRAGGGNARIRLPMFRISEEYRRDFGLILFVLFMLSSTAFDGIHETVPWMNLYWTIVYPYISWVDTLWGAAGQNRYVASTTLYGAWQWVALFVSPLLYFFVFAVFLRFSSITGRSKLSVRDLLARFTLCLLPIAFVYHVSHYFLLVVMQGPQLIKLVSDPFGFGWNLLGTATWRIPPVNLDVETIWHAQVALIIVGHVASVVIAHFEALRSFDTPRQATLSQVPMLGLMVLFTASGLWILSLPISPSS
;
A
#
# COMPACT_ATOMS: atom_id res chain seq x y z
N MET A 1 8.17 0.54 17.14
CA MET A 1 8.66 -0.73 16.55
C MET A 1 9.10 -1.74 17.60
N MET A 2 10.11 -1.47 18.44
CA MET A 2 10.54 -2.43 19.47
C MET A 2 9.41 -2.86 20.41
N LEU A 3 8.59 -1.91 20.88
CA LEU A 3 7.39 -2.22 21.67
C LEU A 3 6.45 -3.22 20.98
N CYS A 4 6.24 -3.06 19.67
CA CYS A 4 5.42 -3.91 18.82
C CYS A 4 5.94 -5.35 18.82
N VAL A 5 7.24 -5.52 18.57
CA VAL A 5 7.90 -6.83 18.52
C VAL A 5 7.84 -7.49 19.89
N VAL A 6 8.27 -6.80 20.94
CA VAL A 6 8.34 -7.36 22.29
C VAL A 6 6.92 -7.71 22.77
N SER A 7 5.93 -6.82 22.60
CA SER A 7 4.57 -7.10 23.06
C SER A 7 3.94 -8.30 22.38
N GLY A 8 4.20 -8.55 21.09
CA GLY A 8 3.70 -9.78 20.45
C GLY A 8 4.46 -11.06 20.81
N LEU A 9 5.74 -10.97 21.23
CA LEU A 9 6.52 -12.15 21.63
C LEU A 9 6.18 -12.64 23.05
N ILE A 10 5.99 -11.70 23.99
CA ILE A 10 5.78 -12.04 25.42
C ILE A 10 4.39 -11.71 25.95
N GLY A 11 3.65 -10.83 25.27
CA GLY A 11 2.33 -10.36 25.71
C GLY A 11 1.20 -11.32 25.35
N SER A 12 -0.02 -10.88 25.61
CA SER A 12 -1.25 -11.63 25.37
C SER A 12 -1.39 -12.05 23.90
N THR A 13 -1.92 -13.26 23.69
CA THR A 13 -2.28 -13.76 22.35
C THR A 13 -3.57 -13.14 21.82
N ASP A 14 -4.34 -12.48 22.69
CA ASP A 14 -5.59 -11.79 22.33
C ASP A 14 -5.27 -10.50 21.57
N VAL A 15 -5.77 -10.42 20.33
CA VAL A 15 -5.58 -9.30 19.40
C VAL A 15 -6.09 -7.99 19.99
N PHE A 16 -7.14 -8.01 20.81
CA PHE A 16 -7.75 -6.82 21.38
C PHE A 16 -7.06 -6.31 22.64
N LYS A 17 -6.19 -7.12 23.26
CA LYS A 17 -5.44 -6.75 24.48
C LYS A 17 -3.97 -6.43 24.20
N ASN A 18 -3.43 -6.90 23.08
CA ASN A 18 -2.04 -6.69 22.73
C ASN A 18 -1.86 -5.46 21.84
N ILE A 19 -1.05 -4.50 22.27
CA ILE A 19 -0.82 -3.27 21.50
C ILE A 19 -0.20 -3.51 20.13
N ASN A 20 0.46 -4.66 19.92
CA ASN A 20 1.21 -4.98 18.71
C ASN A 20 0.38 -4.74 17.43
N MET A 21 -0.82 -5.31 17.39
CA MET A 21 -1.65 -5.28 16.18
C MET A 21 -2.12 -3.88 15.86
N THR A 22 -2.65 -3.15 16.85
CA THR A 22 -3.11 -1.77 16.65
C THR A 22 -1.95 -0.83 16.34
N LEU A 23 -0.80 -0.98 16.99
CA LEU A 23 0.36 -0.12 16.76
C LEU A 23 0.96 -0.32 15.36
N PHE A 24 0.98 -1.55 14.84
CA PHE A 24 1.47 -1.80 13.51
C PHE A 24 0.43 -1.46 12.44
N TRP A 25 -0.73 -2.13 12.46
CA TRP A 25 -1.72 -2.03 11.38
C TRP A 25 -2.45 -0.69 11.39
N VAL A 26 -2.77 -0.13 12.55
CA VAL A 26 -3.50 1.15 12.60
C VAL A 26 -2.53 2.32 12.62
N VAL A 27 -1.58 2.33 13.57
CA VAL A 27 -0.72 3.51 13.74
C VAL A 27 0.33 3.61 12.64
N LEU A 28 1.19 2.59 12.49
CA LEU A 28 2.31 2.64 11.56
C LEU A 28 1.87 2.56 10.09
N PHE A 29 0.94 1.65 9.76
CA PHE A 29 0.56 1.41 8.37
C PHE A 29 -0.47 2.41 7.83
N LEU A 30 -1.37 2.93 8.67
CA LEU A 30 -2.41 3.87 8.23
C LEU A 30 -2.15 5.30 8.72
N VAL A 31 -2.15 5.52 10.03
CA VAL A 31 -2.11 6.87 10.62
C VAL A 31 -0.83 7.62 10.25
N VAL A 32 0.33 6.96 10.24
CA VAL A 32 1.62 7.61 9.90
C VAL A 32 1.62 8.13 8.45
N PRO A 33 1.35 7.32 7.40
CA PRO A 33 1.21 7.84 6.04
C PRO A 33 0.16 8.95 5.93
N TYR A 34 -0.96 8.86 6.64
CA TYR A 34 -2.00 9.90 6.60
C TYR A 34 -1.53 11.22 7.21
N ALA A 35 -0.81 11.14 8.34
CA ALA A 35 -0.22 12.30 8.98
C ALA A 35 0.85 12.95 8.09
N VAL A 36 1.62 12.17 7.33
CA VAL A 36 2.64 12.70 6.41
C VAL A 36 2.05 13.64 5.35
N LEU A 37 0.80 13.40 4.92
CA LEU A 37 0.11 14.32 4.02
C LEU A 37 0.01 15.74 4.60
N PHE A 38 -0.28 15.86 5.90
CA PHE A 38 -0.48 17.16 6.56
C PHE A 38 0.81 17.78 7.10
N PHE A 39 1.73 16.96 7.61
CA PHE A 39 2.92 17.43 8.31
C PHE A 39 4.21 17.38 7.47
N GLY A 40 4.16 16.81 6.27
CA GLY A 40 5.34 16.49 5.48
C GLY A 40 6.00 15.18 5.94
N ASP A 41 7.07 14.77 5.28
CA ASP A 41 7.79 13.51 5.58
C ASP A 41 8.58 13.60 6.89
N PHE A 42 7.85 13.58 8.02
CA PHE A 42 8.42 13.45 9.36
C PHE A 42 8.86 12.02 9.67
N TYR A 43 8.47 11.04 8.85
CA TYR A 43 8.81 9.64 9.03
C TYR A 43 10.29 9.38 8.73
N ALA A 44 10.84 10.01 7.69
CA ALA A 44 12.25 9.87 7.32
C ALA A 44 13.25 9.98 8.49
N PRO A 45 13.22 11.01 9.36
CA PRO A 45 14.14 11.12 10.50
C PRO A 45 13.85 10.14 11.64
N VAL A 46 12.61 9.65 11.78
CA VAL A 46 12.22 8.71 12.86
C VAL A 46 12.10 7.27 12.37
N ASN A 47 12.60 6.97 11.16
CA ASN A 47 12.50 5.65 10.56
C ASN A 47 13.17 4.60 11.49
N PRO A 48 12.41 3.63 12.00
CA PRO A 48 12.90 2.69 13.00
C PRO A 48 14.00 1.78 12.44
N TRP A 49 14.02 1.49 11.14
CA TRP A 49 15.04 0.65 10.52
C TRP A 49 16.32 1.41 10.26
N THR A 50 16.26 2.68 9.88
CA THR A 50 17.45 3.56 9.85
C THR A 50 18.07 3.67 11.23
N GLY A 51 17.24 3.86 12.26
CA GLY A 51 17.68 3.87 13.66
C GLY A 51 18.33 2.55 14.08
N LEU A 52 17.70 1.42 13.77
CA LEU A 52 18.22 0.08 14.07
C LEU A 52 19.59 -0.15 13.45
N VAL A 53 19.74 0.09 12.15
CA VAL A 53 21.03 -0.10 11.46
C VAL A 53 22.08 0.84 12.03
N THR A 54 21.73 2.09 12.33
CA THR A 54 22.65 3.06 12.94
C THR A 54 23.14 2.60 14.32
N VAL A 55 22.26 2.05 15.16
CA VAL A 55 22.65 1.46 16.46
C VAL A 55 23.60 0.26 16.24
N ILE A 56 23.36 -0.58 15.25
CA ILE A 56 24.24 -1.71 14.91
C ILE A 56 25.61 -1.21 14.44
N GLU A 57 25.67 -0.18 13.61
CA GLU A 57 26.93 0.45 13.18
C GLU A 57 27.72 0.98 14.37
N MET A 58 27.05 1.66 15.32
CA MET A 58 27.66 2.18 16.54
C MET A 58 28.22 1.05 17.43
N LEU A 59 27.44 -0.01 17.65
CA LEU A 59 27.85 -1.15 18.49
C LEU A 59 28.98 -1.96 17.87
N THR A 60 28.94 -2.15 16.55
CA THR A 60 29.97 -2.93 15.82
C THR A 60 31.18 -2.09 15.41
N ARG A 61 31.10 -0.76 15.55
CA ARG A 61 32.08 0.23 15.04
C ARG A 61 32.39 0.05 13.55
N LYS A 62 31.41 -0.41 12.77
CA LYS A 62 31.52 -0.62 11.32
C LYS A 62 30.47 0.20 10.61
N ASN A 63 30.91 1.04 9.68
CA ASN A 63 29.98 1.75 8.79
C ASN A 63 29.49 0.78 7.70
N PHE A 64 28.17 0.76 7.48
CA PHE A 64 27.54 -0.02 6.43
C PHE A 64 27.55 0.83 5.15
N SER A 65 28.75 1.02 4.61
CA SER A 65 28.98 1.74 3.34
C SER A 65 28.60 0.94 2.10
N GLY A 66 28.17 -0.32 2.27
CA GLY A 66 27.93 -1.27 1.19
C GLY A 66 29.20 -2.03 0.80
N ARG A 67 29.04 -3.34 0.60
CA ARG A 67 30.06 -4.27 0.09
C ARG A 67 29.89 -4.54 -1.39
N ALA A 68 28.70 -4.31 -1.92
CA ALA A 68 28.35 -4.44 -3.32
C ALA A 68 27.62 -3.18 -3.78
N SER A 69 27.83 -2.80 -5.03
CA SER A 69 27.05 -1.74 -5.67
C SER A 69 25.60 -2.20 -5.84
N TYR A 70 24.64 -1.33 -5.52
CA TYR A 70 23.23 -1.60 -5.73
C TYR A 70 22.91 -1.64 -7.24
N PRO A 71 22.38 -2.75 -7.79
CA PRO A 71 22.07 -2.82 -9.20
C PRO A 71 20.95 -1.85 -9.60
N ASN A 72 21.25 -0.89 -10.49
CA ASN A 72 20.26 0.09 -10.99
C ASN A 72 19.00 -0.56 -11.59
N ARG A 73 19.09 -1.81 -12.08
CA ARG A 73 17.93 -2.55 -12.62
C ARG A 73 16.92 -2.94 -11.55
N LEU A 74 17.35 -3.09 -10.29
CA LEU A 74 16.45 -3.43 -9.20
C LEU A 74 15.58 -2.24 -8.80
N GLY A 75 16.04 -1.00 -8.93
CA GLY A 75 15.23 0.17 -8.61
C GLY A 75 14.51 0.00 -7.27
N HIS A 76 13.19 0.18 -7.23
CA HIS A 76 12.35 -0.07 -6.05
C HIS A 76 11.69 -1.46 -6.01
N PHE A 77 12.11 -2.42 -6.84
CA PHE A 77 11.56 -3.79 -6.83
C PHE A 77 11.63 -4.49 -5.47
N PRO A 78 12.73 -4.41 -4.69
CA PRO A 78 12.75 -5.01 -3.35
C PRO A 78 11.65 -4.45 -2.45
N GLY A 79 11.42 -3.14 -2.49
CA GLY A 79 10.34 -2.48 -1.76
C GLY A 79 8.97 -2.92 -2.23
N LEU A 80 8.77 -3.08 -3.54
CA LEU A 80 7.54 -3.64 -4.11
C LEU A 80 7.29 -5.06 -3.60
N VAL A 81 8.27 -5.96 -3.67
CA VAL A 81 8.11 -7.36 -3.22
C VAL A 81 7.77 -7.42 -1.73
N LEU A 82 8.43 -6.59 -0.91
CA LEU A 82 8.14 -6.51 0.52
C LEU A 82 6.75 -5.94 0.79
N TYR A 83 6.31 -4.94 0.03
CA TYR A 83 4.98 -4.37 0.14
C TYR A 83 3.89 -5.38 -0.28
N MET A 84 4.10 -6.11 -1.38
CA MET A 84 3.20 -7.18 -1.81
C MET A 84 3.14 -8.31 -0.77
N SER A 85 4.27 -8.66 -0.16
CA SER A 85 4.34 -9.64 0.91
C SER A 85 3.60 -9.17 2.17
N LEU A 86 3.68 -7.87 2.48
CA LEU A 86 2.94 -7.26 3.60
C LEU A 86 1.43 -7.35 3.38
N ILE A 87 0.94 -6.96 2.20
CA ILE A 87 -0.48 -7.06 1.85
C ILE A 87 -0.93 -8.53 1.82
N ALA A 88 -0.13 -9.44 1.25
CA ALA A 88 -0.48 -10.87 1.25
C ALA A 88 -0.59 -11.44 2.67
N LEU A 89 0.27 -10.98 3.59
CA LEU A 89 0.21 -11.32 5.01
C LEU A 89 -1.03 -10.73 5.70
N GLU A 90 -1.43 -9.51 5.33
CA GLU A 90 -2.67 -8.87 5.81
C GLU A 90 -3.91 -9.67 5.38
N LEU A 91 -4.02 -9.99 4.10
CA LEU A 91 -5.21 -10.60 3.51
C LEU A 91 -5.33 -12.10 3.82
N PHE A 92 -4.22 -12.84 3.78
CA PHE A 92 -4.24 -14.31 3.85
C PHE A 92 -3.59 -14.88 5.11
N GLY A 93 -2.85 -14.08 5.87
CA GLY A 93 -1.98 -14.58 6.93
C GLY A 93 -2.68 -14.96 8.23
N HIS A 94 -3.93 -14.55 8.46
CA HIS A 94 -4.65 -14.67 9.75
C HIS A 94 -3.74 -14.41 10.96
N VAL A 95 -2.95 -13.34 10.86
CA VAL A 95 -1.80 -13.14 11.73
C VAL A 95 -2.25 -12.86 13.17
N LYS A 96 -1.66 -13.55 14.13
CA LYS A 96 -1.78 -13.30 15.58
C LYS A 96 -0.59 -12.45 16.08
N PRO A 97 -0.63 -11.88 17.30
CA PRO A 97 0.44 -11.02 17.78
C PRO A 97 1.84 -11.63 17.66
N LEU A 98 1.99 -12.93 17.97
CA LEU A 98 3.25 -13.64 17.80
C LEU A 98 3.71 -13.67 16.33
N GLY A 99 2.81 -14.02 15.42
CA GLY A 99 3.10 -14.10 13.98
C GLY A 99 3.54 -12.75 13.41
N LEU A 100 2.89 -11.65 13.85
CA LEU A 100 3.29 -10.31 13.44
C LEU A 100 4.69 -9.96 13.96
N SER A 101 4.99 -10.26 15.24
CA SER A 101 6.32 -10.03 15.78
C SER A 101 7.41 -10.80 15.03
N VAL A 102 7.15 -12.05 14.66
CA VAL A 102 8.09 -12.85 13.84
C VAL A 102 8.28 -12.19 12.47
N ALA A 103 7.20 -11.78 11.80
CA ALA A 103 7.28 -11.08 10.52
C ALA A 103 8.09 -9.77 10.62
N LEU A 104 7.90 -8.99 11.69
CA LEU A 104 8.64 -7.76 11.95
C LEU A 104 10.13 -8.01 12.23
N VAL A 105 10.48 -9.11 12.91
CA VAL A 105 11.87 -9.54 13.10
C VAL A 105 12.51 -9.92 11.77
N VAL A 106 11.81 -10.73 10.95
CA VAL A 106 12.27 -11.11 9.60
C VAL A 106 12.46 -9.87 8.72
N TYR A 107 11.49 -8.95 8.72
CA TYR A 107 11.60 -7.69 7.98
C TYR A 107 12.79 -6.86 8.45
N SER A 108 13.01 -6.76 9.76
CA SER A 108 14.16 -6.03 10.34
C SER A 108 15.50 -6.68 9.98
N LEU A 109 15.55 -8.02 9.89
CA LEU A 109 16.72 -8.75 9.41
C LEU A 109 16.98 -8.46 7.93
N VAL A 110 15.96 -8.48 7.07
CA VAL A 110 16.08 -8.12 5.65
C VAL A 110 16.61 -6.69 5.49
N MET A 111 16.10 -5.74 6.28
CA MET A 111 16.61 -4.36 6.28
C MET A 111 18.07 -4.28 6.69
N THR A 112 18.46 -4.98 7.76
CA THR A 112 19.83 -4.95 8.27
C THR A 112 20.81 -5.62 7.30
N VAL A 113 20.49 -6.80 6.79
CA VAL A 113 21.33 -7.56 5.84
C VAL A 113 21.46 -6.80 4.53
N GLY A 114 20.37 -6.26 3.99
CA GLY A 114 20.42 -5.47 2.77
C GLY A 114 21.23 -4.18 2.93
N SER A 115 21.07 -3.47 4.06
CA SER A 115 21.91 -2.30 4.37
C SER A 115 23.39 -2.65 4.51
N TRP A 116 23.72 -3.82 5.05
CA TRP A 116 25.10 -4.29 5.13
C TRP A 116 25.72 -4.62 3.76
N ILE A 117 24.93 -5.18 2.85
CA ILE A 117 25.38 -5.56 1.49
C ILE A 117 25.46 -4.34 0.57
N TYR A 118 24.41 -3.53 0.50
CA TYR A 118 24.26 -2.47 -0.52
C TYR A 118 24.46 -1.05 0.02
N GLY A 119 24.66 -0.91 1.34
CA GLY A 119 24.80 0.36 2.02
C GLY A 119 23.49 0.80 2.69
N LYS A 120 23.62 1.41 3.86
CA LYS A 120 22.48 1.83 4.69
C LYS A 120 21.49 2.73 3.94
N GLU A 121 22.00 3.83 3.38
CA GLU A 121 21.15 4.84 2.72
C GLU A 121 20.52 4.28 1.46
N THR A 122 21.28 3.58 0.63
CA THR A 122 20.81 3.03 -0.64
C THR A 122 19.75 1.94 -0.42
N TRP A 123 19.97 0.98 0.47
CA TRP A 123 19.00 -0.10 0.69
C TRP A 123 17.69 0.43 1.29
N ILE A 124 17.76 1.28 2.32
CA ILE A 124 16.56 1.82 2.97
C ILE A 124 15.76 2.70 2.01
N ALA A 125 16.43 3.46 1.13
CA ALA A 125 15.75 4.26 0.12
C ALA A 125 14.97 3.42 -0.91
N HIS A 126 15.39 2.19 -1.23
CA HIS A 126 14.80 1.38 -2.30
C HIS A 126 13.95 0.20 -1.81
N ALA A 127 14.16 -0.29 -0.59
CA ALA A 127 13.53 -1.48 -0.06
C ALA A 127 12.56 -1.23 1.10
N GLU A 128 12.72 -0.14 1.85
CA GLU A 128 11.94 0.09 3.07
C GLU A 128 10.55 0.64 2.72
N VAL A 129 9.52 -0.21 2.87
CA VAL A 129 8.14 0.01 2.40
C VAL A 129 7.54 1.29 2.97
N PHE A 130 7.65 1.51 4.28
CA PHE A 130 7.01 2.65 4.94
C PHE A 130 7.68 3.96 4.56
N GLY A 131 9.00 3.96 4.38
CA GLY A 131 9.77 5.07 3.87
C GLY A 131 9.39 5.41 2.43
N ILE A 132 9.19 4.41 1.57
CA ILE A 132 8.71 4.64 0.19
C ILE A 132 7.30 5.23 0.21
N LEU A 133 6.37 4.65 0.97
CA LEU A 133 5.01 5.16 1.12
C LEU A 133 4.98 6.60 1.65
N CYS A 134 5.71 6.88 2.74
CA CYS A 134 5.77 8.22 3.33
C CYS A 134 6.44 9.23 2.40
N ARG A 135 7.51 8.85 1.69
CA ARG A 135 8.11 9.73 0.66
C ARG A 135 7.10 10.05 -0.44
N LEU A 136 6.39 9.03 -0.93
CA LEU A 136 5.38 9.21 -1.97
C LEU A 136 4.28 10.18 -1.49
N VAL A 137 3.69 9.92 -0.33
CA VAL A 137 2.66 10.79 0.26
C VAL A 137 3.20 12.18 0.57
N GLY A 138 4.44 12.28 1.01
CA GLY A 138 5.15 13.53 1.28
C GLY A 138 5.27 14.42 0.03
N MET A 139 5.28 13.87 -1.18
CA MET A 139 5.25 14.64 -2.42
C MET A 139 3.92 15.38 -2.64
N MET A 140 2.84 14.88 -2.03
CA MET A 140 1.51 15.51 -2.05
C MET A 140 1.29 16.48 -0.89
N SER A 141 2.21 16.52 0.08
CA SER A 141 2.06 17.36 1.27
C SER A 141 2.14 18.85 0.94
N VAL A 142 1.32 19.63 1.64
CA VAL A 142 1.31 21.10 1.59
C VAL A 142 2.59 21.69 2.24
N ARG A 143 3.23 20.95 3.16
CA ARG A 143 4.43 21.39 3.88
C ARG A 143 5.69 20.75 3.30
N ALA A 144 6.68 21.59 2.98
CA ALA A 144 8.04 21.13 2.70
C ALA A 144 8.69 20.50 3.93
N GLY A 145 9.13 19.24 3.86
CA GLY A 145 10.04 18.67 4.85
C GLY A 145 11.40 19.40 4.85
N GLY A 146 11.87 19.80 6.03
CA GLY A 146 13.10 20.58 6.25
C GLY A 146 12.81 21.94 6.89
N GLY A 147 13.64 22.36 7.85
CA GLY A 147 13.42 23.44 8.84
C GLY A 147 12.96 24.84 8.36
N ASN A 148 12.76 25.05 7.06
CA ASN A 148 12.02 26.19 6.52
C ASN A 148 10.69 25.70 5.96
N ALA A 149 9.63 25.85 6.77
CA ALA A 149 8.25 25.55 6.40
C ALA A 149 7.78 26.43 5.23
N ARG A 150 8.12 26.04 4.01
CA ARG A 150 7.58 26.65 2.79
C ARG A 150 6.33 25.87 2.38
N ILE A 151 5.23 26.61 2.18
CA ILE A 151 4.03 26.07 1.54
C ILE A 151 4.42 25.70 0.12
N ARG A 152 4.29 24.42 -0.24
CA ARG A 152 4.59 23.92 -1.58
C ARG A 152 3.28 23.52 -2.25
N LEU A 153 3.15 23.86 -3.53
CA LEU A 153 2.13 23.26 -4.38
C LEU A 153 2.47 21.76 -4.55
N PRO A 154 1.53 20.85 -4.22
CA PRO A 154 1.74 19.41 -4.33
C PRO A 154 2.31 19.01 -5.70
N MET A 155 3.28 18.08 -5.73
CA MET A 155 3.75 17.38 -6.94
C MET A 155 4.54 18.18 -8.01
N PHE A 156 4.95 19.43 -7.77
CA PHE A 156 5.57 20.24 -8.84
C PHE A 156 7.02 19.85 -9.25
N ARG A 157 7.73 19.02 -8.48
CA ARG A 157 9.14 18.67 -8.77
C ARG A 157 9.44 17.19 -8.50
N ILE A 158 9.02 16.32 -9.41
CA ILE A 158 9.49 14.93 -9.49
C ILE A 158 10.88 14.97 -10.16
N SER A 159 11.93 14.54 -9.45
CA SER A 159 13.28 14.46 -10.01
C SER A 159 13.28 13.47 -11.19
N GLU A 160 14.09 13.74 -12.22
CA GLU A 160 14.18 12.86 -13.38
C GLU A 160 14.61 11.43 -13.03
N GLU A 161 15.32 11.28 -11.91
CA GLU A 161 15.79 10.01 -11.37
C GLU A 161 14.64 9.05 -11.01
N TYR A 162 13.54 9.57 -10.45
CA TYR A 162 12.33 8.78 -10.18
C TYR A 162 11.56 8.41 -11.46
N ARG A 163 11.81 9.08 -12.59
CA ARG A 163 11.08 8.88 -13.84
C ARG A 163 11.53 7.67 -14.65
N ARG A 164 12.42 6.80 -14.16
CA ARG A 164 12.78 5.57 -14.90
C ARG A 164 12.73 4.32 -14.06
N ASP A 165 12.29 4.43 -12.81
CA ASP A 165 12.18 3.30 -11.92
C ASP A 165 10.89 2.53 -12.17
N PHE A 166 11.01 1.41 -12.89
CA PHE A 166 9.89 0.53 -13.16
C PHE A 166 9.32 -0.12 -11.88
N GLY A 167 10.17 -0.39 -10.88
CA GLY A 167 9.73 -0.88 -9.58
C GLY A 167 8.84 0.11 -8.85
N LEU A 168 9.15 1.42 -8.93
CA LEU A 168 8.31 2.46 -8.33
C LEU A 168 7.00 2.64 -9.08
N ILE A 169 7.00 2.53 -10.41
CA ILE A 169 5.77 2.55 -11.20
C ILE A 169 4.83 1.43 -10.74
N LEU A 170 5.36 0.20 -10.65
CA LEU A 170 4.58 -0.94 -10.16
C LEU A 170 4.20 -0.78 -8.69
N PHE A 171 5.02 -0.14 -7.85
CA PHE A 171 4.69 0.14 -6.46
C PHE A 171 3.44 1.01 -6.34
N VAL A 172 3.38 2.13 -7.08
CA VAL A 172 2.22 3.03 -7.07
C VAL A 172 0.98 2.35 -7.67
N LEU A 173 1.16 1.57 -8.73
CA LEU A 173 0.05 0.80 -9.31
C LEU A 173 -0.43 -0.30 -8.37
N PHE A 174 0.48 -0.91 -7.61
CA PHE A 174 0.13 -1.90 -6.60
C PHE A 174 -0.63 -1.27 -5.43
N MET A 175 -0.28 -0.06 -4.99
CA MET A 175 -1.08 0.67 -3.99
C MET A 175 -2.55 0.81 -4.42
N LEU A 176 -2.81 1.00 -5.71
CA LEU A 176 -4.17 1.08 -6.24
C LEU A 176 -4.81 -0.31 -6.43
N SER A 177 -4.06 -1.26 -6.99
CA SER A 177 -4.57 -2.59 -7.33
C SER A 177 -4.79 -3.46 -6.10
N SER A 178 -3.99 -3.30 -5.04
CA SER A 178 -4.13 -4.06 -3.79
C SER A 178 -5.42 -3.72 -3.06
N THR A 179 -5.79 -2.44 -2.97
CA THR A 179 -7.05 -2.02 -2.34
C THR A 179 -8.26 -2.44 -3.16
N ALA A 180 -8.17 -2.36 -4.49
CA ALA A 180 -9.23 -2.89 -5.36
C ALA A 180 -9.36 -4.42 -5.25
N PHE A 181 -8.23 -5.12 -5.12
CA PHE A 181 -8.21 -6.56 -4.90
C PHE A 181 -8.82 -6.93 -3.54
N ASP A 182 -8.46 -6.22 -2.48
CA ASP A 182 -9.04 -6.43 -1.15
C ASP A 182 -10.57 -6.31 -1.19
N GLY A 183 -11.10 -5.26 -1.82
CA GLY A 183 -12.55 -5.09 -1.95
C GLY A 183 -13.27 -6.16 -2.80
N ILE A 184 -12.61 -6.77 -3.79
CA ILE A 184 -13.26 -7.72 -4.71
C ILE A 184 -13.08 -9.19 -4.31
N HIS A 185 -11.98 -9.56 -3.63
CA HIS A 185 -11.60 -10.96 -3.48
C HIS A 185 -12.54 -11.78 -2.57
N GLU A 186 -13.30 -11.12 -1.70
CA GLU A 186 -14.32 -11.74 -0.85
C GLU A 186 -15.72 -11.75 -1.49
N THR A 187 -15.88 -11.24 -2.71
CA THR A 187 -17.21 -11.07 -3.33
C THR A 187 -17.69 -12.33 -4.06
N VAL A 188 -19.01 -12.51 -4.14
CA VAL A 188 -19.62 -13.63 -4.88
C VAL A 188 -19.20 -13.66 -6.37
N PRO A 189 -19.17 -12.53 -7.12
CA PRO A 189 -18.70 -12.54 -8.50
C PRO A 189 -17.25 -13.03 -8.66
N TRP A 190 -16.37 -12.70 -7.72
CA TRP A 190 -14.98 -13.15 -7.73
C TRP A 190 -14.86 -14.66 -7.50
N MET A 191 -15.60 -15.18 -6.52
CA MET A 191 -15.70 -16.61 -6.28
C MET A 191 -16.25 -17.34 -7.52
N ASN A 192 -17.30 -16.81 -8.15
CA ASN A 192 -17.90 -17.38 -9.35
C ASN A 192 -16.96 -17.36 -10.56
N LEU A 193 -16.15 -16.30 -10.72
CA LEU A 193 -15.11 -16.22 -11.75
C LEU A 193 -14.16 -17.40 -11.63
N TYR A 194 -13.70 -17.71 -10.42
CA TYR A 194 -12.84 -18.87 -10.21
C TYR A 194 -13.56 -20.18 -10.53
N TRP A 195 -14.70 -20.48 -9.87
CA TRP A 195 -15.32 -21.79 -9.99
C TRP A 195 -15.92 -22.08 -11.37
N THR A 196 -16.39 -21.04 -12.07
CA THR A 196 -17.05 -21.19 -13.38
C THR A 196 -16.07 -21.08 -14.54
N ILE A 197 -15.09 -20.18 -14.45
CA ILE A 197 -14.19 -19.89 -15.58
C ILE A 197 -12.83 -20.53 -15.35
N VAL A 198 -12.18 -20.30 -14.20
CA VAL A 198 -10.78 -20.72 -14.00
C VAL A 198 -10.67 -22.21 -13.69
N TYR A 199 -11.41 -22.69 -12.68
CA TYR A 199 -11.34 -24.03 -12.14
C TYR A 199 -11.52 -25.14 -13.19
N PRO A 200 -12.47 -25.07 -14.15
CA PRO A 200 -12.59 -26.09 -15.19
C PRO A 200 -11.30 -26.34 -15.97
N TYR A 201 -10.51 -25.30 -16.27
CA TYR A 201 -9.25 -25.42 -17.01
C TYR A 201 -8.07 -25.90 -16.17
N ILE A 202 -8.16 -25.86 -14.83
CA ILE A 202 -7.10 -26.28 -13.91
C ILE A 202 -7.49 -27.49 -13.05
N SER A 203 -8.72 -27.99 -13.18
CA SER A 203 -9.26 -29.11 -12.40
C SER A 203 -8.49 -30.43 -12.59
N TRP A 204 -7.67 -30.54 -13.64
CA TRP A 204 -6.74 -31.66 -13.84
C TRP A 204 -5.66 -31.75 -12.75
N VAL A 205 -5.37 -30.64 -12.06
CA VAL A 205 -4.40 -30.62 -10.95
C VAL A 205 -4.89 -31.46 -9.77
N ASP A 206 -6.19 -31.48 -9.49
CA ASP A 206 -6.78 -32.36 -8.47
C ASP A 206 -6.47 -33.83 -8.77
N THR A 207 -6.57 -34.22 -10.04
CA THR A 207 -6.27 -35.58 -10.51
C THR A 207 -4.79 -35.90 -10.35
N LEU A 208 -3.90 -34.94 -10.65
CA LEU A 208 -2.46 -35.12 -10.46
C LEU A 208 -2.08 -35.28 -8.99
N TRP A 209 -2.79 -34.61 -8.08
CA TRP A 209 -2.61 -34.78 -6.64
C TRP A 209 -3.32 -36.02 -6.08
N GLY A 210 -3.95 -36.85 -6.93
CA GLY A 210 -4.68 -38.03 -6.51
C GLY A 210 -5.87 -37.72 -5.61
N ALA A 211 -6.42 -36.51 -5.71
CA ALA A 211 -7.50 -36.05 -4.85
C ALA A 211 -8.84 -36.69 -5.27
N ALA A 212 -9.42 -37.50 -4.40
CA ALA A 212 -10.72 -38.15 -4.60
C ALA A 212 -11.66 -37.92 -3.40
N GLY A 213 -12.97 -37.96 -3.64
CA GLY A 213 -13.99 -37.76 -2.60
C GLY A 213 -13.80 -36.43 -1.85
N GLN A 214 -13.81 -36.47 -0.52
CA GLN A 214 -13.64 -35.29 0.34
C GLN A 214 -12.28 -34.59 0.16
N ASN A 215 -11.23 -35.33 -0.20
CA ASN A 215 -9.91 -34.74 -0.47
C ASN A 215 -9.90 -33.85 -1.71
N ARG A 216 -10.82 -34.09 -2.67
CA ARG A 216 -10.97 -33.23 -3.84
C ARG A 216 -11.49 -31.85 -3.49
N TYR A 217 -12.39 -31.75 -2.51
CA TYR A 217 -12.87 -30.45 -2.04
C TYR A 217 -11.73 -29.64 -1.38
N VAL A 218 -10.91 -30.28 -0.54
CA VAL A 218 -9.76 -29.61 0.09
C VAL A 218 -8.71 -29.19 -0.95
N ALA A 219 -8.44 -30.04 -1.95
CA ALA A 219 -7.54 -29.71 -3.05
C ALA A 219 -8.02 -28.50 -3.86
N SER A 220 -9.31 -28.48 -4.22
CA SER A 220 -9.88 -27.41 -5.03
C SER A 220 -9.98 -26.07 -4.29
N THR A 221 -10.23 -26.09 -2.97
CA THR A 221 -10.16 -24.88 -2.14
C THR A 221 -8.73 -24.40 -1.92
N THR A 222 -7.75 -25.32 -1.85
CA THR A 222 -6.32 -24.95 -1.83
C THR A 222 -5.90 -24.28 -3.14
N LEU A 223 -6.37 -24.78 -4.29
CA LEU A 223 -6.19 -24.13 -5.60
C LEU A 223 -6.83 -22.75 -5.66
N TYR A 224 -8.00 -22.58 -5.04
CA TYR A 224 -8.65 -21.27 -4.94
C TYR A 224 -7.77 -20.28 -4.17
N GLY A 225 -7.21 -20.70 -3.02
CA GLY A 225 -6.23 -19.91 -2.28
C GLY A 225 -5.01 -19.56 -3.12
N ALA A 226 -4.40 -20.54 -3.81
CA ALA A 226 -3.26 -20.29 -4.68
C ALA A 226 -3.60 -19.31 -5.83
N TRP A 227 -4.79 -19.40 -6.40
CA TRP A 227 -5.26 -18.46 -7.41
C TRP A 227 -5.42 -17.03 -6.87
N GLN A 228 -5.95 -16.87 -5.65
CA GLN A 228 -6.03 -15.56 -5.00
C GLN A 228 -4.66 -14.93 -4.76
N TRP A 229 -3.67 -15.73 -4.32
CA TRP A 229 -2.29 -15.29 -4.20
C TRP A 229 -1.76 -14.82 -5.56
N VAL A 230 -1.85 -15.66 -6.60
CA VAL A 230 -1.39 -15.27 -7.95
C VAL A 230 -2.09 -14.01 -8.45
N ALA A 231 -3.40 -13.89 -8.23
CA ALA A 231 -4.18 -12.72 -8.62
C ALA A 231 -3.69 -11.43 -7.93
N LEU A 232 -3.42 -11.47 -6.62
CA LEU A 232 -2.82 -10.34 -5.90
C LEU A 232 -1.47 -9.96 -6.51
N PHE A 233 -0.59 -10.94 -6.76
CA PHE A 233 0.76 -10.66 -7.28
C PHE A 233 0.77 -10.20 -8.75
N VAL A 234 -0.22 -10.59 -9.54
CA VAL A 234 -0.38 -10.17 -10.94
C VAL A 234 -1.15 -8.84 -11.06
N SER A 235 -1.94 -8.46 -10.05
CA SER A 235 -2.76 -7.24 -10.07
C SER A 235 -2.03 -5.95 -10.49
N PRO A 236 -0.79 -5.62 -10.06
CA PRO A 236 -0.14 -4.40 -10.51
C PRO A 236 0.25 -4.45 -11.99
N LEU A 237 0.51 -5.64 -12.54
CA LEU A 237 0.79 -5.83 -13.97
C LEU A 237 -0.47 -5.63 -14.82
N LEU A 238 -1.63 -6.06 -14.33
CA LEU A 238 -2.92 -5.79 -14.96
C LEU A 238 -3.19 -4.29 -15.02
N TYR A 239 -3.03 -3.59 -13.90
CA TYR A 239 -3.19 -2.14 -13.82
C TYR A 239 -2.16 -1.42 -14.70
N PHE A 240 -0.91 -1.90 -14.73
CA PHE A 240 0.12 -1.39 -15.63
C PHE A 240 -0.28 -1.53 -17.10
N PHE A 241 -0.79 -2.69 -17.50
CA PHE A 241 -1.22 -2.93 -18.87
C PHE A 241 -2.36 -1.99 -19.27
N VAL A 242 -3.42 -1.89 -18.45
CA VAL A 242 -4.54 -0.97 -18.70
C VAL A 242 -4.03 0.47 -18.79
N PHE A 243 -3.21 0.89 -17.83
CA PHE A 243 -2.66 2.24 -17.81
C PHE A 243 -1.79 2.54 -19.04
N ALA A 244 -0.95 1.60 -19.45
CA ALA A 244 -0.10 1.72 -20.64
C ALA A 244 -0.92 1.80 -21.94
N VAL A 245 -2.03 1.05 -22.05
CA VAL A 245 -2.96 1.12 -23.19
C VAL A 245 -3.60 2.51 -23.28
N PHE A 246 -4.11 3.03 -22.17
CA PHE A 246 -4.71 4.37 -22.15
C PHE A 246 -3.69 5.48 -22.41
N LEU A 247 -2.46 5.36 -21.90
CA LEU A 247 -1.37 6.27 -22.24
C LEU A 247 -0.95 6.15 -23.71
N ARG A 248 -1.02 4.95 -24.31
CA ARG A 248 -0.79 4.78 -25.75
C ARG A 248 -1.85 5.51 -26.55
N PHE A 249 -3.12 5.41 -26.18
CA PHE A 249 -4.17 6.20 -26.82
C PHE A 249 -3.96 7.71 -26.63
N SER A 250 -3.59 8.15 -25.43
CA SER A 250 -3.26 9.54 -25.13
C SER A 250 -2.09 10.07 -25.97
N SER A 251 -1.05 9.25 -26.15
CA SER A 251 0.09 9.53 -27.02
C SER A 251 -0.33 9.72 -28.48
N ILE A 252 -1.26 8.88 -28.98
CA ILE A 252 -1.78 8.96 -30.35
C ILE A 252 -2.67 10.20 -30.52
N THR A 253 -3.63 10.44 -29.62
CA THR A 253 -4.57 11.59 -29.72
C THR A 253 -3.86 12.92 -29.55
N GLY A 254 -2.90 13.00 -28.62
CA GLY A 254 -2.08 14.18 -28.38
C GLY A 254 -0.89 14.33 -29.33
N ARG A 255 -0.65 13.38 -30.25
CA ARG A 255 0.52 13.34 -31.15
C ARG A 255 1.84 13.56 -30.41
N SER A 256 2.01 12.88 -29.28
CA SER A 256 3.19 13.03 -28.42
C SER A 256 4.47 12.58 -29.12
N LYS A 257 5.56 13.31 -28.89
CA LYS A 257 6.92 12.88 -29.26
C LYS A 257 7.55 11.95 -28.21
N LEU A 258 6.96 11.89 -27.01
CA LEU A 258 7.47 11.08 -25.91
C LEU A 258 7.14 9.60 -26.11
N SER A 259 8.04 8.74 -25.66
CA SER A 259 7.78 7.30 -25.66
C SER A 259 6.72 6.96 -24.59
N VAL A 260 6.02 5.84 -24.77
CA VAL A 260 5.04 5.35 -23.77
C VAL A 260 5.72 5.12 -22.41
N ARG A 261 7.00 4.73 -22.40
CA ARG A 261 7.78 4.55 -21.16
C ARG A 261 7.98 5.87 -20.41
N ASP A 262 8.30 6.94 -21.14
CA ASP A 262 8.45 8.27 -20.53
C ASP A 262 7.11 8.81 -20.03
N LEU A 263 6.03 8.55 -20.76
CA LEU A 263 4.67 8.91 -20.33
C LEU A 263 4.26 8.13 -19.08
N LEU A 264 4.51 6.83 -19.02
CA LEU A 264 4.25 6.00 -17.84
C LEU A 264 4.92 6.60 -16.61
N ALA A 265 6.22 6.86 -16.69
CA ALA A 265 6.96 7.44 -15.60
C ALA A 265 6.47 8.82 -15.14
N ARG A 266 6.01 9.67 -16.07
CA ARG A 266 5.49 11.00 -15.77
C ARG A 266 4.11 10.95 -15.15
N PHE A 267 3.22 10.13 -15.70
CA PHE A 267 1.81 10.11 -15.33
C PHE A 267 1.47 9.13 -14.20
N THR A 268 2.31 8.14 -13.88
CA THR A 268 2.05 7.22 -12.75
C THR A 268 1.88 7.97 -11.44
N LEU A 269 2.70 8.99 -11.19
CA LEU A 269 2.59 9.79 -9.97
C LEU A 269 1.34 10.67 -9.92
N CYS A 270 0.69 10.91 -11.07
CA CYS A 270 -0.63 11.56 -11.09
C CYS A 270 -1.74 10.66 -10.53
N LEU A 271 -1.52 9.34 -10.42
CA LEU A 271 -2.48 8.41 -9.80
C LEU A 271 -2.38 8.38 -8.27
N LEU A 272 -1.31 8.95 -7.70
CA LEU A 272 -1.03 8.84 -6.28
C LEU A 272 -2.13 9.43 -5.38
N PRO A 273 -2.75 10.59 -5.70
CA PRO A 273 -3.86 11.10 -4.87
C PRO A 273 -5.05 10.15 -4.88
N ILE A 274 -5.40 9.57 -6.03
CA ILE A 274 -6.46 8.54 -6.13
C ILE A 274 -6.12 7.33 -5.27
N ALA A 275 -4.93 6.74 -5.42
CA ALA A 275 -4.51 5.56 -4.65
C ALA A 275 -4.55 5.85 -3.14
N PHE A 276 -4.09 7.03 -2.73
CA PHE A 276 -4.10 7.45 -1.34
C PHE A 276 -5.52 7.62 -0.78
N VAL A 277 -6.41 8.35 -1.46
CA VAL A 277 -7.78 8.54 -0.95
C VAL A 277 -8.58 7.25 -0.94
N TYR A 278 -8.36 6.35 -1.90
CA TYR A 278 -8.98 5.02 -1.88
C TYR A 278 -8.52 4.24 -0.66
N HIS A 279 -7.23 4.25 -0.37
CA HIS A 279 -6.69 3.61 0.82
C HIS A 279 -7.31 4.20 2.10
N VAL A 280 -7.40 5.53 2.23
CA VAL A 280 -8.02 6.18 3.39
C VAL A 280 -9.52 5.84 3.49
N SER A 281 -10.26 5.90 2.39
CA SER A 281 -11.69 5.58 2.37
C SER A 281 -11.95 4.14 2.77
N HIS A 282 -11.14 3.20 2.27
CA HIS A 282 -11.27 1.77 2.56
C HIS A 282 -11.03 1.46 4.04
N TYR A 283 -9.96 2.01 4.62
CA TYR A 283 -9.61 1.79 6.03
C TYR A 283 -10.21 2.81 7.01
N PHE A 284 -11.14 3.65 6.56
CA PHE A 284 -11.73 4.73 7.36
C PHE A 284 -12.31 4.22 8.68
N LEU A 285 -13.18 3.21 8.62
CA LEU A 285 -13.81 2.64 9.81
C LEU A 285 -12.81 1.96 10.73
N LEU A 286 -11.77 1.32 10.18
CA LEU A 286 -10.73 0.69 10.99
C LEU A 286 -10.01 1.73 11.85
N VAL A 287 -9.61 2.86 11.26
CA VAL A 287 -8.95 3.95 11.99
C VAL A 287 -9.90 4.58 13.02
N VAL A 288 -11.14 4.88 12.64
CA VAL A 288 -12.12 5.53 13.52
C VAL A 288 -12.50 4.65 14.71
N MET A 289 -12.66 3.35 14.50
CA MET A 289 -13.11 2.42 15.54
C MET A 289 -11.96 1.88 16.41
N GLN A 290 -10.84 1.49 15.79
CA GLN A 290 -9.70 0.92 16.52
C GLN A 290 -8.71 1.96 17.01
N GLY A 291 -8.54 3.08 16.31
CA GLY A 291 -7.59 4.15 16.68
C GLY A 291 -7.74 4.61 18.14
N PRO A 292 -8.96 4.94 18.61
CA PRO A 292 -9.18 5.32 20.01
C PRO A 292 -8.76 4.24 21.02
N GLN A 293 -8.91 2.95 20.69
CA GLN A 293 -8.55 1.84 21.61
C GLN A 293 -7.06 1.86 21.99
N LEU A 294 -6.21 2.49 21.17
CA LEU A 294 -4.81 2.70 21.48
C LEU A 294 -4.60 3.38 22.84
N ILE A 295 -5.49 4.30 23.24
CA ILE A 295 -5.39 5.01 24.53
C ILE A 295 -5.42 4.02 25.71
N LYS A 296 -6.21 2.94 25.61
CA LYS A 296 -6.24 1.87 26.63
C LYS A 296 -5.01 0.99 26.52
N LEU A 297 -4.67 0.59 25.30
CA LEU A 297 -3.56 -0.34 25.02
C LEU A 297 -2.21 0.24 25.44
N VAL A 298 -2.01 1.55 25.42
CA VAL A 298 -0.77 2.17 25.91
C VAL A 298 -0.61 2.03 27.43
N SER A 299 -1.71 1.95 28.20
CA SER A 299 -1.64 1.68 29.64
C SER A 299 -1.36 0.21 29.99
N ASP A 300 -1.73 -0.73 29.10
CA ASP A 300 -1.48 -2.17 29.26
C ASP A 300 -0.97 -2.79 27.95
N PRO A 301 0.25 -2.45 27.49
CA PRO A 301 0.72 -2.81 26.15
C PRO A 301 0.88 -4.31 25.94
N PHE A 302 1.11 -5.06 27.02
CA PHE A 302 1.28 -6.52 27.00
C PHE A 302 -0.02 -7.28 27.28
N GLY A 303 -1.08 -6.60 27.75
CA GLY A 303 -2.29 -7.27 28.21
C GLY A 303 -2.10 -8.05 29.53
N PHE A 304 -1.18 -7.61 30.39
CA PHE A 304 -0.89 -8.23 31.68
C PHE A 304 -1.78 -7.69 32.82
N GLY A 305 -2.70 -6.77 32.51
CA GLY A 305 -3.52 -6.08 33.50
C GLY A 305 -2.83 -4.87 34.11
N TRP A 306 -1.82 -4.30 33.44
CA TRP A 306 -1.19 -3.06 33.89
C TRP A 306 -2.12 -1.86 33.73
N ASN A 307 -1.78 -0.76 34.41
CA ASN A 307 -2.48 0.50 34.26
C ASN A 307 -1.52 1.69 34.34
N LEU A 308 -0.53 1.71 33.45
CA LEU A 308 0.61 2.64 33.52
C LEU A 308 0.20 4.12 33.46
N LEU A 309 -0.85 4.46 32.70
CA LEU A 309 -1.33 5.84 32.54
C LEU A 309 -2.73 6.05 33.15
N GLY A 310 -3.27 5.07 33.88
CA GLY A 310 -4.63 5.16 34.43
C GLY A 310 -5.76 4.94 33.41
N THR A 311 -5.45 4.61 32.16
CA THR A 311 -6.42 4.53 31.05
C THR A 311 -6.86 3.11 30.68
N ALA A 312 -6.28 2.07 31.29
CA ALA A 312 -6.54 0.67 30.90
C ALA A 312 -8.02 0.26 31.07
N THR A 313 -8.71 0.85 32.05
CA THR A 313 -10.12 0.56 32.36
C THR A 313 -11.11 1.52 31.71
N TRP A 314 -10.64 2.49 30.91
CA TRP A 314 -11.52 3.46 30.28
C TRP A 314 -12.52 2.76 29.36
N ARG A 315 -13.78 3.18 29.42
CA ARG A 315 -14.80 2.77 28.46
C ARG A 315 -14.83 3.79 27.34
N ILE A 316 -14.11 3.49 26.27
CA ILE A 316 -14.21 4.27 25.04
C ILE A 316 -15.53 3.88 24.37
N PRO A 317 -16.50 4.81 24.27
CA PRO A 317 -17.77 4.54 23.60
C PRO A 317 -17.50 4.23 22.12
N PRO A 318 -18.28 3.33 21.51
CA PRO A 318 -18.22 3.13 20.07
C PRO A 318 -18.53 4.44 19.36
N VAL A 319 -17.80 4.72 18.28
CA VAL A 319 -18.05 5.90 17.46
C VAL A 319 -19.31 5.61 16.63
N ASN A 320 -20.45 6.12 17.09
CA ASN A 320 -21.73 5.93 16.41
C ASN A 320 -21.82 6.86 15.19
N LEU A 321 -21.23 6.44 14.07
CA LEU A 321 -21.48 7.04 12.76
C LEU A 321 -22.55 6.22 12.06
N ASP A 322 -23.59 6.90 11.58
CA ASP A 322 -24.58 6.30 10.71
C ASP A 322 -23.96 5.94 9.35
N VAL A 323 -24.53 4.90 8.72
CA VAL A 323 -24.03 4.36 7.45
C VAL A 323 -24.06 5.43 6.34
N GLU A 324 -25.04 6.34 6.38
CA GLU A 324 -25.18 7.42 5.40
C GLU A 324 -24.03 8.44 5.53
N THR A 325 -23.69 8.88 6.74
CA THR A 325 -22.52 9.74 6.97
C THR A 325 -21.21 9.09 6.53
N ILE A 326 -21.01 7.80 6.82
CA ILE A 326 -19.80 7.07 6.40
C ILE A 326 -19.70 7.05 4.87
N TRP A 327 -20.80 6.70 4.20
CA TRP A 327 -20.89 6.67 2.75
C TRP A 327 -20.56 8.04 2.14
N HIS A 328 -21.19 9.12 2.63
CA HIS A 328 -20.93 10.47 2.13
C HIS A 328 -19.48 10.91 2.36
N ALA A 329 -18.89 10.61 3.51
CA ALA A 329 -17.49 10.92 3.79
C ALA A 329 -16.53 10.17 2.84
N GLN A 330 -16.76 8.88 2.61
CA GLN A 330 -15.96 8.06 1.70
C GLN A 330 -16.07 8.56 0.25
N VAL A 331 -17.29 8.86 -0.22
CA VAL A 331 -17.52 9.40 -1.57
C VAL A 331 -16.86 10.76 -1.73
N ALA A 332 -17.03 11.67 -0.76
CA ALA A 332 -16.41 12.99 -0.80
C ALA A 332 -14.88 12.89 -0.88
N LEU A 333 -14.27 12.00 -0.08
CA LEU A 333 -12.83 11.79 -0.08
C LEU A 333 -12.32 11.24 -1.43
N ILE A 334 -13.05 10.28 -2.02
CA ILE A 334 -12.75 9.72 -3.34
C ILE A 334 -12.83 10.83 -4.40
N ILE A 335 -13.87 11.67 -4.40
CA ILE A 335 -14.02 12.79 -5.34
C ILE A 335 -12.83 13.75 -5.23
N VAL A 336 -12.45 14.14 -4.01
CA VAL A 336 -11.32 15.05 -3.78
C VAL A 336 -10.02 14.50 -4.36
N GLY A 337 -9.71 13.22 -4.13
CA GLY A 337 -8.51 12.61 -4.71
C GLY A 337 -8.55 12.49 -6.23
N HIS A 338 -9.72 12.25 -6.82
CA HIS A 338 -9.89 12.26 -8.28
C HIS A 338 -9.67 13.66 -8.87
N VAL A 339 -10.29 14.69 -8.30
CA VAL A 339 -10.09 16.08 -8.75
C VAL A 339 -8.61 16.46 -8.64
N ALA A 340 -7.95 16.15 -7.51
CA ALA A 340 -6.52 16.39 -7.34
C ALA A 340 -5.68 15.68 -8.42
N SER A 341 -5.98 14.40 -8.69
CA SER A 341 -5.27 13.61 -9.72
C SER A 341 -5.48 14.15 -11.13
N VAL A 342 -6.70 14.58 -11.48
CA VAL A 342 -7.01 15.20 -12.78
C VAL A 342 -6.27 16.53 -12.94
N VAL A 343 -6.24 17.36 -11.90
CA VAL A 343 -5.52 18.63 -11.90
C VAL A 343 -4.01 18.40 -12.09
N ILE A 344 -3.42 17.47 -11.35
CA ILE A 344 -2.00 17.13 -11.49
C ILE A 344 -1.71 16.57 -12.90
N ALA A 345 -2.56 15.68 -13.41
CA ALA A 345 -2.43 15.14 -14.76
C ALA A 345 -2.56 16.22 -15.84
N HIS A 346 -3.41 17.24 -15.63
CA HIS A 346 -3.53 18.38 -16.54
C HIS A 346 -2.24 19.20 -16.60
N PHE A 347 -1.66 19.53 -15.45
CA PHE A 347 -0.38 20.23 -15.41
C PHE A 347 0.76 19.41 -16.03
N GLU A 348 0.80 18.10 -15.82
CA GLU A 348 1.82 17.25 -16.45
C GLU A 348 1.61 17.09 -17.96
N ALA A 349 0.35 17.10 -18.43
CA ALA A 349 0.04 17.14 -19.86
C ALA A 349 0.53 18.45 -20.50
N LEU A 350 0.25 19.61 -19.88
CA LEU A 350 0.75 20.90 -20.39
C LEU A 350 2.29 20.98 -20.44
N ARG A 351 3.00 20.21 -19.60
CA ARG A 351 4.47 20.10 -19.61
C ARG A 351 5.02 19.08 -20.63
N SER A 352 4.21 18.11 -21.01
CA SER A 352 4.64 16.96 -21.82
C SER A 352 4.27 17.09 -23.30
N PHE A 353 3.36 18.01 -23.65
CA PHE A 353 2.91 18.24 -25.01
C PHE A 353 3.23 19.68 -25.46
N ASP A 354 3.58 19.84 -26.74
CA ASP A 354 4.10 21.10 -27.28
C ASP A 354 3.03 22.21 -27.34
N THR A 355 1.75 21.85 -27.43
CA THR A 355 0.63 22.80 -27.56
C THR A 355 -0.51 22.51 -26.59
N PRO A 356 -1.23 23.54 -26.10
CA PRO A 356 -2.40 23.35 -25.23
C PRO A 356 -3.47 22.44 -25.86
N ARG A 357 -3.68 22.53 -27.18
CA ARG A 357 -4.63 21.68 -27.90
C ARG A 357 -4.25 20.21 -27.84
N GLN A 358 -2.97 19.88 -28.04
CA GLN A 358 -2.46 18.51 -27.92
C GLN A 358 -2.61 18.01 -26.47
N ALA A 359 -2.29 18.86 -25.49
CA ALA A 359 -2.47 18.53 -24.08
C ALA A 359 -3.95 18.18 -23.78
N THR A 360 -4.91 19.01 -24.18
CA THR A 360 -6.34 18.73 -23.97
C THR A 360 -6.79 17.44 -24.69
N LEU A 361 -6.36 17.20 -25.93
CA LEU A 361 -6.71 15.97 -26.65
C LEU A 361 -6.11 14.71 -26.02
N SER A 362 -4.93 14.82 -25.43
CA SER A 362 -4.29 13.74 -24.68
C SER A 362 -5.06 13.37 -23.40
N GLN A 363 -5.86 14.30 -22.86
CA GLN A 363 -6.64 14.07 -21.65
C GLN A 363 -7.92 13.26 -21.89
N VAL A 364 -8.44 13.18 -23.12
CA VAL A 364 -9.70 12.46 -23.38
C VAL A 364 -9.59 10.97 -23.03
N PRO A 365 -8.56 10.22 -23.48
CA PRO A 365 -8.37 8.83 -23.04
C PRO A 365 -8.14 8.74 -21.52
N MET A 366 -7.35 9.65 -20.95
CA MET A 366 -7.06 9.66 -19.52
C MET A 366 -8.31 9.92 -18.66
N LEU A 367 -9.21 10.79 -19.10
CA LEU A 367 -10.51 11.01 -18.47
C LEU A 367 -11.35 9.72 -18.52
N GLY A 368 -11.36 9.03 -19.66
CA GLY A 368 -12.01 7.73 -19.79
C GLY A 368 -11.47 6.70 -18.79
N LEU A 369 -10.14 6.65 -18.60
CA LEU A 369 -9.52 5.79 -17.59
C LEU A 369 -9.97 6.15 -16.17
N MET A 370 -10.01 7.45 -15.84
CA MET A 370 -10.45 7.90 -14.51
C MET A 370 -11.90 7.51 -14.24
N VAL A 371 -12.79 7.73 -15.21
CA VAL A 371 -14.20 7.30 -15.12
C VAL A 371 -14.30 5.79 -14.93
N LEU A 372 -13.49 5.00 -15.65
CA LEU A 372 -13.44 3.55 -15.50
C LEU A 372 -13.01 3.14 -14.09
N PHE A 373 -11.98 3.77 -13.52
CA PHE A 373 -11.55 3.49 -12.15
C PHE A 373 -12.61 3.87 -11.12
N THR A 374 -13.23 5.05 -11.24
CA THR A 374 -14.30 5.47 -10.33
C THR A 374 -15.51 4.53 -10.40
N ALA A 375 -15.97 4.22 -11.61
CA ALA A 375 -17.11 3.32 -11.83
C ALA A 375 -16.81 1.91 -11.28
N SER A 376 -15.60 1.40 -11.52
CA SER A 376 -15.18 0.09 -10.99
C SER A 376 -15.11 0.09 -9.47
N GLY A 377 -14.58 1.14 -8.84
CA GLY A 377 -14.53 1.26 -7.38
C GLY A 377 -15.92 1.32 -6.74
N LEU A 378 -16.83 2.14 -7.27
CA LEU A 378 -18.22 2.20 -6.80
C LEU A 378 -18.97 0.88 -7.04
N TRP A 379 -18.69 0.21 -8.14
CA TRP A 379 -19.27 -1.10 -8.44
C TRP A 379 -18.81 -2.16 -7.43
N ILE A 380 -17.51 -2.24 -7.12
CA ILE A 380 -16.95 -3.16 -6.12
C ILE A 380 -17.65 -2.98 -4.77
N LEU A 381 -17.85 -1.73 -4.33
CA LEU A 381 -18.55 -1.43 -3.07
C LEU A 381 -20.02 -1.87 -3.04
N SER A 382 -20.64 -2.06 -4.21
CA SER A 382 -22.02 -2.53 -4.32
C SER A 382 -22.17 -4.05 -4.39
N LEU A 383 -21.06 -4.79 -4.47
CA LEU A 383 -21.09 -6.24 -4.68
C LEU A 383 -21.47 -7.00 -3.40
N PRO A 384 -22.22 -8.11 -3.51
CA PRO A 384 -22.52 -8.96 -2.38
C PRO A 384 -21.25 -9.71 -1.93
N ILE A 385 -21.02 -9.69 -0.62
CA ILE A 385 -19.94 -10.43 0.04
C ILE A 385 -20.31 -11.91 0.06
N SER A 386 -19.36 -12.78 -0.29
CA SER A 386 -19.53 -14.23 -0.22
C SER A 386 -19.63 -14.66 1.25
N PRO A 387 -20.52 -15.60 1.62
CA PRO A 387 -20.44 -16.24 2.92
C PRO A 387 -19.04 -16.84 3.07
N SER A 388 -18.35 -16.51 4.16
CA SER A 388 -17.06 -17.10 4.48
C SER A 388 -17.22 -18.61 4.59
N SER A 389 -16.47 -19.34 3.77
CA SER A 389 -16.39 -20.80 3.77
C SER A 389 -15.63 -21.32 4.99
#